data_AF-A0A918KR20-F1
#
_entry.id   AF-A0A918KR20-F1
#
_cell.length_a   1.000
_cell.length_b   1.000
_cell.length_c   1.000
_cell.angle_alpha   90.00
_cell.angle_beta   90.00
_cell.angle_gamma   90.00
#
_symmetry.space_group_name_H-M   'P 1'
#
loop_
_entity.id
_entity.type
_entity.pdbx_description
1 polymer ?
#
loop_
_entity_poly.entity_id
_entity_poly.type
_entity_poly.pdbx_seq_one_letter_code
_entity_poly.pdbx_strand_id
1 'polypeptide(L)' 'MDPIAFPHDLIELQAAWNRTYAALAEPRLSPAAGSAELRRRLVVLSARLWWHPFWSGPGRAPAARARLRSHARALQQGAR' A
#
# COMPACT_ATOMS: atom_id res chain seq x y z
N MET A 1 -6.94 -24.39 4.80
CA MET A 1 -6.94 -22.93 5.07
C MET A 1 -6.26 -22.26 3.90
N ASP A 2 -7.02 -21.86 2.87
CA ASP A 2 -6.44 -21.17 1.72
C ASP A 2 -5.79 -19.86 2.18
N PRO A 3 -4.49 -19.65 1.88
CA PRO A 3 -3.94 -18.32 1.97
C PRO A 3 -4.73 -17.47 0.97
N ILE A 4 -5.38 -16.40 1.44
CA ILE A 4 -6.06 -15.47 0.55
C ILE A 4 -5.00 -14.99 -0.45
N ALA A 5 -5.11 -15.46 -1.70
CA ALA A 5 -4.23 -15.03 -2.77
C ALA A 5 -4.61 -13.58 -3.10
N PHE A 6 -3.78 -12.63 -2.67
CA PHE A 6 -3.95 -11.25 -3.07
C PHE A 6 -3.54 -11.10 -4.54
N PRO A 7 -4.34 -10.37 -5.34
CA PRO A 7 -3.94 -9.96 -6.68
C PRO A 7 -2.62 -9.21 -6.64
N HIS A 8 -1.78 -9.44 -7.65
CA HIS A 8 -0.45 -8.85 -7.73
C HIS A 8 -0.51 -7.31 -7.73
N ASP A 9 -1.43 -6.74 -8.49
CA ASP A 9 -1.69 -5.30 -8.56
C ASP A 9 -2.07 -4.70 -7.19
N LEU A 10 -2.83 -5.41 -6.37
CA LEU A 10 -3.17 -4.97 -5.01
C LEU A 10 -1.95 -4.96 -4.09
N ILE A 11 -1.07 -5.96 -4.22
CA ILE A 11 0.19 -6.03 -3.49
C ILE A 11 1.13 -4.89 -3.90
N GLU A 12 1.28 -4.65 -5.20
CA GLU A 12 2.08 -3.55 -5.75
C GLU A 12 1.56 -2.19 -5.29
N LEU A 13 0.23 -2.02 -5.26
CA LEU A 13 -0.42 -0.80 -4.79
C LEU A 13 -0.12 -0.53 -3.31
N GLN A 14 -0.20 -1.56 -2.46
CA GLN A 14 0.16 -1.44 -1.04
C GLN A 14 1.66 -1.15 -0.87
N ALA A 15 2.54 -1.77 -1.68
CA ALA A 15 3.97 -1.51 -1.64
C ALA A 15 4.30 -0.07 -2.10
N ALA A 16 3.63 0.44 -3.12
CA ALA A 16 3.75 1.83 -3.56
C ALA A 16 3.27 2.81 -2.47
N TRP A 17 2.17 2.49 -1.79
CA TRP A 17 1.66 3.28 -0.66
C TRP A 17 2.68 3.32 0.49
N ASN A 18 3.23 2.16 0.89
CA ASN A 18 4.25 2.07 1.95
C ASN A 18 5.50 2.89 1.61
N ARG A 19 6.01 2.80 0.36
CA ARG A 19 7.17 3.59 -0.10
C ARG A 19 6.89 5.10 -0.08
N THR A 20 5.72 5.50 -0.56
CA THR A 20 5.31 6.91 -0.60
C THR A 20 5.17 7.48 0.82
N TYR A 21 4.58 6.70 1.74
CA TYR A 21 4.47 7.07 3.14
C TYR A 21 5.85 7.19 3.81
N ALA A 22 6.75 6.22 3.58
CA ALA A 22 8.11 6.27 4.12
C ALA A 22 8.90 7.49 3.63
N ALA A 23 8.80 7.81 2.34
CA ALA A 23 9.42 9.01 1.77
C ALA A 23 8.84 10.30 2.36
N LEU A 24 7.53 10.34 2.66
CA LEU A 24 6.90 11.48 3.31
C LEU A 24 7.29 11.61 4.79
N ALA A 25 7.49 10.48 5.48
CA ALA A 25 7.84 10.42 6.90
C ALA A 25 9.32 10.67 7.20
N GLU A 26 10.20 10.57 6.20
CA GLU A 26 11.62 10.87 6.33
C GLU A 26 11.90 12.35 5.97
N PRO A 27 12.22 13.22 6.94
CA PRO A 27 12.43 14.64 6.70
C PRO A 27 13.58 14.92 5.73
N ARG A 28 14.60 14.04 5.70
CA ARG A 28 15.75 14.17 4.78
C ARG A 28 15.38 13.88 3.32
N LEU A 29 14.34 13.08 3.08
CA LEU A 29 13.89 12.68 1.74
C LEU A 29 12.74 13.54 1.21
N SER A 30 12.19 14.42 2.04
CA SER A 30 11.02 15.24 1.72
C SER A 30 11.31 16.74 1.90
N PRO A 31 12.08 17.36 0.97
CA PRO A 31 12.13 18.83 0.90
C PRO A 31 10.71 19.38 0.68
N ALA A 32 10.42 20.58 1.19
CA ALA A 32 9.08 21.16 1.20
C ALA A 32 8.35 21.07 -0.16
N ALA A 33 9.08 21.26 -1.28
CA ALA A 33 8.57 21.12 -2.64
C ALA A 33 8.19 19.66 -3.04
N GLY A 34 8.99 18.67 -2.64
CA GLY A 34 8.70 17.24 -2.88
C GLY A 34 7.53 16.71 -2.03
N SER A 35 7.27 17.36 -0.90
CA SER A 35 6.24 16.93 0.06
C SER A 35 4.81 17.07 -0.48
N ALA A 36 4.54 18.02 -1.37
CA ALA A 36 3.21 18.21 -1.98
C ALA A 36 2.92 17.14 -3.04
N GLU A 37 3.92 16.73 -3.82
CA GLU A 37 3.82 15.62 -4.77
C GLU A 37 3.60 14.29 -4.05
N LEU A 38 4.39 14.02 -3.00
CA LEU A 38 4.24 12.80 -2.18
C LEU A 38 2.86 12.71 -1.52
N ARG A 39 2.32 13.82 -1.00
CA ARG A 39 0.95 13.87 -0.45
C ARG A 39 -0.11 13.59 -1.51
N ARG A 40 -0.01 14.23 -2.69
CA ARG A 40 -0.94 13.96 -3.81
C ARG A 40 -0.90 12.50 -4.23
N ARG A 41 0.30 11.94 -4.37
CA ARG A 41 0.50 10.52 -4.68
C ARG A 41 -0.10 9.61 -3.60
N LEU A 42 0.06 9.95 -2.32
CA LEU A 42 -0.52 9.18 -1.22
C LEU A 42 -2.05 9.17 -1.25
N VAL A 43 -2.69 10.31 -1.57
CA VAL A 43 -4.16 10.39 -1.72
C VAL A 43 -4.65 9.52 -2.86
N VAL A 44 -4.01 9.59 -4.04
CA VAL A 44 -4.36 8.74 -5.19
C VAL A 44 -4.20 7.26 -4.87
N LEU A 45 -3.10 6.87 -4.23
CA LEU A 45 -2.87 5.48 -3.82
C LEU A 45 -3.89 5.00 -2.79
N SER A 46 -4.26 5.86 -1.84
CA SER A 46 -5.28 5.56 -0.83
C SER A 46 -6.65 5.34 -1.46
N ALA A 47 -7.03 6.19 -2.43
CA ALA A 47 -8.26 6.02 -3.19
C ALA A 47 -8.25 4.68 -3.97
N ARG A 48 -7.20 4.40 -4.74
CA ARG A 48 -7.10 3.13 -5.50
C ARG A 48 -7.17 1.90 -4.58
N LEU A 49 -6.57 1.97 -3.39
CA LEU A 49 -6.55 0.85 -2.46
C LEU A 49 -7.92 0.64 -1.81
N TRP A 50 -8.66 1.72 -1.53
CA TRP A 50 -9.99 1.64 -0.93
C TRP A 50 -11.04 1.16 -1.93
N TRP A 51 -10.96 1.62 -3.18
CA TRP A 51 -11.88 1.28 -4.27
C TRP A 51 -11.48 0.03 -5.07
N HIS A 52 -10.46 -0.71 -4.61
CA HIS A 52 -9.96 -1.87 -5.34
C HIS A 52 -11.05 -2.95 -5.48
N PRO A 53 -11.30 -3.52 -6.67
CA PRO A 53 -12.32 -4.55 -6.91
C PRO A 53 -12.18 -5.77 -6.01
N PHE A 54 -10.94 -6.04 -5.57
CA PHE A 54 -10.66 -7.02 -4.52
C PHE A 54 -11.60 -6.81 -3.31
N TRP A 55 -11.85 -5.61 -2.81
CA TRP A 55 -12.66 -5.43 -1.60
C TRP A 55 -14.17 -5.60 -1.80
N SER A 56 -14.64 -5.59 -3.04
CA SER A 56 -16.07 -5.73 -3.37
C SER A 56 -16.57 -7.18 -3.29
N GLY A 57 -15.68 -8.16 -3.11
CA GLY A 57 -16.05 -9.57 -2.97
C GLY A 57 -16.53 -9.95 -1.56
N PRO A 58 -17.38 -10.99 -1.43
CA PRO A 58 -17.89 -11.46 -0.14
C PRO A 58 -16.76 -11.91 0.80
N GLY A 59 -16.90 -11.60 2.09
CA GLY A 59 -15.98 -12.05 3.16
C GLY A 59 -14.69 -11.23 3.32
N ARG A 60 -14.55 -10.08 2.66
CA ARG A 60 -13.29 -9.31 2.66
C ARG A 60 -13.28 -8.27 3.79
N ALA A 61 -12.93 -8.79 4.96
CA ALA A 61 -12.94 -8.16 6.27
C ALA A 61 -11.69 -7.29 6.58
N PRO A 62 -11.66 -6.55 7.71
CA PRO A 62 -10.46 -5.88 8.22
C PRO A 62 -9.22 -6.78 8.32
N ALA A 63 -9.41 -8.08 8.59
CA ALA A 63 -8.33 -9.07 8.66
C ALA A 63 -7.60 -9.24 7.30
N ALA A 64 -8.31 -9.12 6.17
CA ALA A 64 -7.69 -9.20 4.85
C ALA A 64 -6.81 -7.96 4.57
N ARG A 65 -7.19 -6.77 5.06
CA ARG A 65 -6.32 -5.58 5.00
C ARG A 65 -5.06 -5.74 5.86
N ALA A 66 -5.18 -6.32 7.04
CA ALA A 66 -4.01 -6.62 7.89
C ALA A 66 -3.05 -7.60 7.20
N ARG A 67 -3.57 -8.68 6.60
CA ARG A 67 -2.78 -9.67 5.86
C ARG A 67 -2.10 -9.08 4.62
N LEU A 68 -2.75 -8.16 3.90
CA LEU A 68 -2.17 -7.44 2.77
C LEU A 68 -0.96 -6.60 3.21
N ARG A 69 -1.07 -5.87 4.31
CA ARG A 69 0.03 -5.06 4.85
C ARG A 69 1.24 -5.93 5.23
N SER A 70 1.01 -7.10 5.80
CA SER A 70 2.08 -8.06 6.10
C SER A 70 2.75 -8.61 4.83
N HIS A 71 1.98 -8.99 3.81
CA HIS A 71 2.54 -9.46 2.52
C HIS A 71 3.37 -8.39 1.82
N ALA A 72 2.85 -7.16 1.73
CA ALA A 72 3.57 -6.06 1.10
C ALA A 72 4.88 -5.74 1.85
N ARG A 73 4.88 -5.80 3.20
CA ARG A 73 6.10 -5.64 3.99
C ARG A 73 7.09 -6.77 3.73
N ALA A 74 6.66 -8.04 3.71
CA ALA A 74 7.55 -9.16 3.45
C ALA A 74 8.26 -9.04 2.09
N LEU A 75 7.53 -8.63 1.05
CA LEU A 75 8.11 -8.36 -0.28
C LEU A 75 9.10 -7.20 -0.28
N GLN A 76 8.83 -6.14 0.48
CA GLN A 76 9.76 -5.02 0.63
C GLN A 76 11.06 -5.42 1.35
N GLN A 77 10.99 -6.39 2.26
CA GLN A 77 12.15 -6.86 3.02
C GLN A 77 12.94 -7.96 2.29
N GLY A 78 12.28 -8.76 1.44
CA GLY A 78 12.94 -9.78 0.61
C GLY A 78 13.52 -9.25 -0.71
N ALA A 79 13.15 -8.03 -1.11
CA ALA A 79 13.73 -7.34 -2.28
C ALA A 79 14.97 -6.49 -1.91
N ARG A 80 15.60 -6.76 -0.76
CA ARG A 80 16.76 -6.06 -0.21
C ARG A 80 17.93 -7.02 -0.08
#